data_AF-A0A519UKI1-F1
#
_entry.id   AF-A0A519UKI1-F1
#
_cell.length_a   1.000
_cell.length_b   1.000
_cell.length_c   1.000
_cell.angle_alpha   90.00
_cell.angle_beta   90.00
_cell.angle_gamma   90.00
#
_symmetry.space_group_name_H-M   'P 1'
#
loop_
_entity.id
_entity.type
_entity.pdbx_description
1 polymer ?
#
loop_
_entity_poly.entity_id
_entity_poly.type
_entity_poly.pdbx_seq_one_letter_code
_entity_poly.pdbx_strand_id
1 'polypeptide(L)'
;MTSLGKYQNREILWVDYSSYKSAFPNNDWLCLAVANSNPNWENFEDFIRISIAQNILEFKGCGLFGEKLYDRFDEVMNIMEVIENHNDIEVITTWHNNETLADTFWQCFFATSLPETTDFENIKIVCVDLDGVDRRNELQNYIQKFEWGWIPE
;
A
#
# COMPACT_ATOMS: atom_id res chain seq x y z
N MET A 1 5.28 -13.30 0.58
CA MET A 1 5.44 -12.30 -0.49
C MET A 1 5.91 -12.95 -1.77
N THR A 2 5.51 -12.41 -2.92
CA THR A 2 6.05 -12.76 -4.23
C THR A 2 6.58 -11.49 -4.90
N SER A 3 7.83 -11.47 -5.36
CA SER A 3 8.36 -10.35 -6.14
C SER A 3 7.74 -10.34 -7.55
N LEU A 4 7.24 -9.19 -7.98
CA LEU A 4 6.63 -9.00 -9.30
C LEU A 4 7.60 -8.39 -10.31
N GLY A 5 8.67 -7.75 -9.84
CA GLY A 5 9.66 -7.07 -10.65
C GLY A 5 10.17 -5.80 -9.98
N LYS A 6 10.83 -4.96 -10.79
CA LYS A 6 11.30 -3.64 -10.38
C LYS A 6 10.91 -2.60 -11.41
N TYR A 7 10.65 -1.38 -10.95
CA TYR A 7 10.46 -0.22 -11.83
C TYR A 7 10.93 1.04 -11.09
N GLN A 8 11.70 1.91 -11.76
CA GLN A 8 12.30 3.11 -11.16
C GLN A 8 13.07 2.82 -9.84
N ASN A 9 13.93 1.80 -9.84
CA ASN A 9 14.65 1.25 -8.67
C ASN A 9 13.78 0.70 -7.53
N ARG A 10 12.46 0.81 -7.60
CA ARG A 10 11.55 0.28 -6.57
C ARG A 10 11.23 -1.18 -6.82
N GLU A 11 11.28 -2.00 -5.77
CA GLU A 11 10.84 -3.40 -5.85
C GLU A 11 9.33 -3.51 -5.64
N ILE A 12 8.64 -4.23 -6.52
CA ILE A 12 7.19 -4.44 -6.41
C ILE A 12 6.95 -5.84 -5.85
N LEU A 13 6.20 -5.91 -4.76
CA LEU A 13 5.92 -7.12 -4.00
C LEU A 13 4.41 -7.36 -3.94
N TRP A 14 3.99 -8.61 -4.16
CA TRP A 14 2.62 -9.05 -3.92
C TRP A 14 2.51 -9.77 -2.57
N VAL A 15 1.50 -9.40 -1.79
CA VAL A 15 1.11 -10.08 -0.55
C VAL A 15 -0.29 -10.66 -0.71
N ASP A 16 -0.42 -11.94 -0.34
CA ASP A 16 -1.73 -12.56 -0.19
C ASP A 16 -2.30 -12.14 1.18
N TYR A 17 -3.47 -11.48 1.16
CA TYR A 17 -4.12 -10.95 2.36
C TYR A 17 -4.52 -12.04 3.36
N SER A 18 -4.65 -13.29 2.95
CA SER A 18 -4.90 -14.40 3.89
C SER A 18 -3.66 -14.79 4.72
N SER A 19 -2.46 -14.33 4.33
CA SER A 19 -1.18 -14.78 4.92
C SER A 19 -0.18 -13.64 5.18
N TYR A 20 -0.64 -12.39 5.29
CA TYR A 20 0.24 -11.21 5.36
C TYR A 20 1.08 -11.09 6.64
N LYS A 21 0.70 -11.75 7.74
CA LYS A 21 1.21 -11.47 9.11
C LYS A 21 2.73 -11.63 9.29
N SER A 22 3.44 -12.32 8.39
CA SER A 22 4.90 -12.49 8.42
C SER A 22 5.60 -11.97 7.18
N ALA A 23 4.91 -11.13 6.40
CA ALA A 23 5.23 -10.91 5.00
C ALA A 23 5.38 -9.43 4.65
N PHE A 24 5.76 -8.54 5.57
CA PHE A 24 6.09 -7.15 5.20
C PHE A 24 7.59 -6.87 5.29
N PRO A 25 8.10 -5.92 4.48
CA PRO A 25 9.42 -5.34 4.67
C PRO A 25 9.53 -4.64 6.03
N ASN A 26 10.75 -4.53 6.57
CA ASN A 26 10.97 -3.91 7.89
C ASN A 26 11.05 -2.37 7.87
N ASN A 27 11.19 -1.77 6.69
CA ASN A 27 11.37 -0.34 6.45
C ASN A 27 11.28 0.00 4.96
N ASP A 28 11.18 1.31 4.68
CA ASP A 28 11.24 1.93 3.35
C ASP A 28 10.28 1.27 2.35
N TRP A 29 9.01 1.18 2.74
CA TRP A 29 7.99 0.60 1.89
C TRP A 29 6.67 1.35 1.98
N LEU A 30 5.91 1.26 0.90
CA LEU A 30 4.58 1.80 0.79
C LEU A 30 3.61 0.69 0.40
N CYS A 31 2.34 0.89 0.72
CA CYS A 31 1.28 -0.06 0.45
C CYS A 31 0.29 0.48 -0.58
N LEU A 32 -0.04 -0.37 -1.56
CA LEU A 32 -1.22 -0.22 -2.41
C LEU A 32 -2.21 -1.32 -2.05
N ALA A 33 -3.32 -0.92 -1.43
CA ALA A 33 -4.38 -1.82 -0.98
C ALA A 33 -5.64 -1.64 -1.81
N VAL A 34 -6.11 -2.71 -2.45
CA VAL A 34 -7.34 -2.69 -3.27
C VAL A 34 -8.49 -3.32 -2.48
N ALA A 35 -9.64 -2.62 -2.41
CA ALA A 35 -10.88 -3.18 -1.87
C ALA A 35 -12.10 -2.73 -2.70
N ASN A 36 -12.79 -3.69 -3.29
CA ASN A 36 -14.04 -3.52 -4.02
C ASN A 36 -15.24 -4.15 -3.30
N SER A 37 -15.00 -4.86 -2.20
CA SER A 37 -16.03 -5.28 -1.25
C SER A 37 -15.74 -4.77 0.15
N ASN A 38 -16.71 -4.90 1.05
CA ASN A 38 -16.53 -4.46 2.43
C ASN A 38 -15.50 -5.34 3.14
N PRO A 39 -14.34 -4.79 3.56
CA PRO A 39 -13.29 -5.58 4.20
C PRO A 39 -13.73 -6.17 5.53
N ASN A 40 -13.05 -7.23 5.96
CA ASN A 40 -13.08 -7.63 7.36
C ASN A 40 -12.25 -6.62 8.18
N TRP A 41 -12.93 -5.78 8.96
CA TRP A 41 -12.31 -4.67 9.70
C TRP A 41 -11.37 -5.11 10.82
N GLU A 42 -11.61 -6.26 11.44
CA GLU A 42 -10.71 -6.83 12.46
C GLU A 42 -9.39 -7.26 11.81
N ASN A 43 -9.46 -7.98 10.70
CA ASN A 43 -8.26 -8.35 9.93
C ASN A 43 -7.53 -7.13 9.37
N PHE A 44 -8.25 -6.08 9.01
CA PHE A 44 -7.67 -4.87 8.45
C PHE A 44 -7.00 -4.02 9.54
N GLU A 45 -7.56 -3.95 10.74
CA GLU A 45 -6.88 -3.32 11.88
C GLU A 45 -5.58 -4.06 12.24
N ASP A 46 -5.61 -5.40 12.29
CA ASP A 46 -4.39 -6.21 12.46
C ASP A 46 -3.35 -5.87 11.38
N PHE A 47 -3.78 -5.72 10.13
CA PHE A 47 -2.93 -5.34 9.01
C PHE A 47 -2.30 -3.96 9.21
N ILE A 48 -3.08 -2.95 9.62
CA ILE A 48 -2.62 -1.59 9.86
C ILE A 48 -1.56 -1.58 10.97
N ARG A 49 -1.86 -2.20 12.10
CA ARG A 49 -0.96 -2.23 13.26
C ARG A 49 0.37 -2.90 12.94
N ILE A 50 0.35 -4.01 12.19
CA ILE A 50 1.57 -4.68 11.74
C ILE A 50 2.32 -3.78 10.73
N SER A 51 1.61 -3.11 9.82
CA SER A 51 2.23 -2.22 8.83
C SER A 51 2.99 -1.07 9.49
N ILE A 52 2.37 -0.43 10.50
CA ILE A 52 2.99 0.63 11.31
C ILE A 52 4.19 0.09 12.08
N ALA A 53 4.06 -1.07 12.74
CA ALA A 53 5.17 -1.70 13.46
C ALA A 53 6.36 -2.08 12.54
N GLN A 54 6.11 -2.19 11.24
CA GLN A 54 7.11 -2.47 10.20
C GLN A 54 7.52 -1.20 9.42
N ASN A 55 7.27 -0.01 9.96
CA ASN A 55 7.68 1.29 9.42
C ASN A 55 7.24 1.49 7.96
N ILE A 56 5.96 1.21 7.67
CA ILE A 56 5.33 1.68 6.43
C ILE A 56 5.49 3.21 6.32
N LEU A 57 5.75 3.71 5.12
CA LEU A 57 5.89 5.15 4.85
C LEU A 57 4.59 5.77 4.35
N GLU A 58 3.88 5.05 3.49
CA GLU A 58 2.66 5.53 2.84
C GLU A 58 1.69 4.39 2.59
N PHE A 59 0.40 4.64 2.81
CA PHE A 59 -0.70 3.73 2.52
C PHE A 59 -1.66 4.36 1.50
N LYS A 60 -1.89 3.69 0.38
CA LYS A 60 -2.85 4.09 -0.64
C LYS A 60 -3.99 3.08 -0.72
N GLY A 61 -5.20 3.51 -0.40
CA GLY A 61 -6.44 2.74 -0.60
C GLY A 61 -7.00 2.93 -2.01
N CYS A 62 -7.35 1.85 -2.70
CA CYS A 62 -7.86 1.88 -4.08
C CYS A 62 -9.16 1.07 -4.20
N GLY A 63 -10.05 1.48 -5.10
CA GLY A 63 -11.29 0.78 -5.41
C GLY A 63 -12.50 1.31 -4.64
N LEU A 64 -13.64 0.61 -4.72
CA LEU A 64 -14.92 1.10 -4.20
C LEU A 64 -14.92 1.42 -2.69
N PHE A 65 -14.01 0.79 -1.93
CA PHE A 65 -13.86 0.97 -0.49
C PHE A 65 -12.57 1.70 -0.11
N GLY A 66 -11.84 2.29 -1.06
CA GLY A 66 -10.55 2.96 -0.82
C GLY A 66 -10.61 4.02 0.28
N GLU A 67 -11.61 4.91 0.25
CA GLU A 67 -11.84 5.94 1.27
C GLU A 67 -12.08 5.33 2.66
N LYS A 68 -12.84 4.24 2.75
CA LYS A 68 -13.07 3.57 4.03
C LYS A 68 -11.81 2.88 4.57
N LEU A 69 -10.93 2.40 3.68
CA LEU A 69 -9.62 1.90 4.10
C LEU A 69 -8.79 3.03 4.70
N TYR A 70 -8.77 4.19 4.02
CA TYR A 70 -8.10 5.40 4.50
C TYR A 70 -8.65 5.84 5.87
N ASP A 71 -9.96 6.01 6.01
CA ASP A 71 -10.61 6.43 7.25
C ASP A 71 -10.24 5.50 8.41
N ARG A 72 -10.26 4.18 8.14
CA ARG A 72 -9.94 3.19 9.16
C ARG A 72 -8.45 3.17 9.51
N PHE A 73 -7.57 3.42 8.55
CA PHE A 73 -6.13 3.55 8.80
C PHE A 73 -5.87 4.74 9.74
N ASP A 74 -6.43 5.90 9.41
CA ASP A 74 -6.32 7.13 10.21
C ASP A 74 -6.90 6.95 11.62
N GLU A 75 -8.05 6.29 11.75
CA GLU A 75 -8.66 5.98 13.05
C GLU A 75 -7.73 5.13 13.92
N VAL A 76 -7.14 4.07 13.35
CA VAL A 76 -6.23 3.17 14.09
C VAL A 76 -4.94 3.89 14.48
N MET A 77 -4.37 4.73 13.61
CA MET A 77 -3.22 5.57 13.97
C MET A 77 -3.53 6.48 15.15
N ASN A 78 -4.65 7.19 15.11
CA ASN A 78 -5.08 8.06 16.22
C ASN A 78 -5.29 7.30 17.53
N ILE A 79 -5.85 6.08 17.47
CA ILE A 79 -5.99 5.21 18.66
C ILE A 79 -4.61 4.87 19.22
N MET A 80 -3.66 4.48 18.37
CA MET A 80 -2.30 4.10 18.80
C MET A 80 -1.57 5.28 19.45
N GLU A 81 -1.66 6.48 18.88
CA GLU A 81 -1.00 7.67 19.42
C GLU A 81 -1.67 8.18 20.69
N VAL A 82 -2.98 8.38 20.67
CA VAL A 82 -3.71 9.10 21.74
C VAL A 82 -4.06 8.19 22.91
N ILE A 83 -4.49 6.95 22.62
CA ILE A 83 -4.99 6.02 23.65
C ILE A 83 -3.87 5.09 24.11
N GLU A 84 -3.07 4.57 23.18
CA GLU A 84 -2.00 3.60 23.48
C GLU A 84 -0.65 4.28 23.77
N ASN A 85 -0.58 5.62 23.63
CA ASN A 85 0.59 6.45 23.94
C ASN A 85 1.85 6.01 23.17
N HIS A 86 1.68 5.65 21.90
CA HIS A 86 2.79 5.48 20.96
C HIS A 86 3.38 6.84 20.59
N ASN A 87 4.62 6.83 20.08
CA ASN A 87 5.19 8.04 19.45
C ASN A 87 4.37 8.41 18.20
N ASP A 88 4.48 9.66 17.78
CA ASP A 88 3.89 10.16 16.53
C ASP A 88 4.23 9.23 15.35
N ILE A 89 3.19 8.87 14.59
CA ILE A 89 3.21 7.94 13.47
C ILE A 89 3.21 8.77 12.18
N GLU A 90 4.38 8.86 11.53
CA GLU A 90 4.57 9.64 10.30
C GLU A 90 4.18 8.87 9.03
N VAL A 91 3.00 8.24 9.01
CA VAL A 91 2.48 7.53 7.83
C VAL A 91 1.56 8.44 7.04
N ILE A 92 1.80 8.57 5.74
CA ILE A 92 0.87 9.28 4.84
C ILE A 92 -0.19 8.31 4.33
N THR A 93 -1.46 8.70 4.40
CA THR A 93 -2.59 7.91 3.93
C THR A 93 -3.29 8.65 2.78
N THR A 94 -3.62 7.96 1.69
CA THR A 94 -4.44 8.51 0.59
C THR A 94 -5.44 7.49 0.09
N TRP A 95 -6.47 7.94 -0.64
CA TRP A 95 -7.45 7.05 -1.25
C TRP A 95 -7.83 7.44 -2.68
N HIS A 96 -8.25 6.43 -3.44
CA HIS A 96 -8.45 6.49 -4.88
C HIS A 96 -9.69 5.67 -5.27
N ASN A 97 -10.88 6.24 -5.06
CA ASN A 97 -12.16 5.55 -5.32
C ASN A 97 -12.56 5.55 -6.80
N ASN A 98 -12.18 6.61 -7.53
CA ASN A 98 -12.63 6.88 -8.89
C ASN A 98 -11.54 6.69 -9.95
N GLU A 99 -10.32 6.38 -9.51
CA GLU A 99 -9.17 6.15 -10.38
C GLU A 99 -9.02 4.66 -10.68
N THR A 100 -8.39 4.33 -11.80
CA THR A 100 -8.13 2.93 -12.10
C THR A 100 -7.03 2.40 -11.18
N LEU A 101 -6.95 1.07 -11.07
CA LEU A 101 -5.82 0.44 -10.40
C LEU A 101 -4.49 0.82 -11.08
N ALA A 102 -4.47 1.01 -12.39
CA ALA A 102 -3.27 1.40 -13.10
C ALA A 102 -2.81 2.82 -12.72
N ASP A 103 -3.73 3.77 -12.61
CA ASP A 103 -3.44 5.14 -12.17
C ASP A 103 -2.86 5.17 -10.76
N THR A 104 -3.55 4.50 -9.84
CA THR A 104 -3.13 4.45 -8.43
C THR A 104 -1.78 3.73 -8.29
N PHE A 105 -1.56 2.68 -9.08
CA PHE A 105 -0.29 1.97 -9.12
C PHE A 105 0.83 2.82 -9.73
N TRP A 106 0.55 3.62 -10.75
CA TRP A 106 1.50 4.59 -11.31
C TRP A 106 1.89 5.66 -10.27
N GLN A 107 0.93 6.15 -9.48
CA GLN A 107 1.16 7.11 -8.41
C GLN A 107 2.09 6.58 -7.31
N CYS A 108 2.17 5.26 -7.10
CA CYS A 108 3.14 4.64 -6.18
C CYS A 108 4.61 4.88 -6.57
N PHE A 109 4.87 5.30 -7.81
CA PHE A 109 6.22 5.63 -8.29
C PHE A 109 6.45 7.13 -8.40
N PHE A 110 5.42 7.89 -8.78
CA PHE A 110 5.58 9.28 -9.22
C PHE A 110 4.82 10.31 -8.37
N ALA A 111 3.94 9.88 -7.46
CA ALA A 111 3.12 10.73 -6.61
C ALA A 111 3.08 10.19 -5.16
N THR A 112 4.27 9.99 -4.60
CA THR A 112 4.47 9.59 -3.20
C THR A 112 4.88 10.77 -2.35
N SER A 113 4.34 10.87 -1.14
CA SER A 113 4.76 11.85 -0.14
C SER A 113 5.55 11.14 0.94
N LEU A 114 6.88 11.19 0.85
CA LEU A 114 7.77 10.41 1.73
C LEU A 114 8.57 11.35 2.63
N PRO A 115 8.87 10.94 3.88
CA PRO A 115 9.76 11.70 4.77
C PRO A 115 11.13 11.98 4.14
N GLU A 116 11.74 13.11 4.46
CA GLU A 116 13.07 13.50 3.93
C GLU A 116 14.18 12.48 4.26
N THR A 117 13.98 11.69 5.32
CA THR A 117 14.91 10.65 5.80
C THR A 117 14.81 9.33 5.03
N THR A 118 13.86 9.20 4.10
CA THR A 118 13.61 7.97 3.34
C THR A 118 14.79 7.64 2.41
N ASP A 119 15.17 6.36 2.34
CA ASP A 119 16.08 5.88 1.30
C ASP A 119 15.33 5.71 -0.04
N PHE A 120 15.31 6.78 -0.84
CA PHE A 120 14.61 6.81 -2.12
C PHE A 120 15.08 5.77 -3.14
N GLU A 121 16.29 5.21 -2.98
CA GLU A 121 16.86 4.24 -3.91
C GLU A 121 16.39 2.80 -3.64
N ASN A 122 15.85 2.51 -2.45
CA ASN A 122 15.53 1.15 -2.00
C ASN A 122 14.09 0.97 -1.51
N ILE A 123 13.16 1.76 -2.06
CA ILE A 123 11.74 1.68 -1.73
C ILE A 123 11.12 0.37 -2.24
N LYS A 124 10.27 -0.25 -1.42
CA LYS A 124 9.44 -1.39 -1.82
C LYS A 124 7.97 -0.97 -1.90
N ILE A 125 7.29 -1.42 -2.94
CA ILE A 125 5.85 -1.22 -3.14
C ILE A 125 5.17 -2.54 -2.87
N VAL A 126 4.43 -2.61 -1.76
CA VAL A 126 3.65 -3.78 -1.38
C VAL A 126 2.24 -3.62 -1.91
N CYS A 127 1.85 -4.51 -2.82
CA CYS A 127 0.50 -4.56 -3.36
C CYS A 127 -0.29 -5.70 -2.70
N VAL A 128 -1.54 -5.41 -2.33
CA VAL A 128 -2.47 -6.36 -1.72
C VAL A 128 -3.89 -6.09 -2.21
N ASP A 129 -4.67 -7.15 -2.41
CA ASP A 129 -6.11 -7.06 -2.66
C ASP A 129 -6.85 -7.71 -1.48
N LEU A 130 -7.69 -6.92 -0.81
CA LEU A 130 -8.38 -7.30 0.42
C LEU A 130 -9.61 -8.19 0.14
N ASP A 131 -10.05 -8.24 -1.11
CA ASP A 131 -11.09 -9.18 -1.58
C ASP A 131 -10.49 -10.55 -1.92
N GLY A 132 -9.16 -10.70 -1.87
CA GLY A 132 -8.43 -11.92 -2.18
C GLY A 132 -8.26 -12.18 -3.68
N VAL A 133 -8.45 -11.16 -4.52
CA VAL A 133 -8.26 -11.29 -5.98
C VAL A 133 -6.77 -11.31 -6.29
N ASP A 134 -6.31 -12.33 -7.00
CA ASP A 134 -4.92 -12.40 -7.47
C ASP A 134 -4.69 -11.46 -8.67
N ARG A 135 -4.01 -10.35 -8.42
CA ARG A 135 -3.72 -9.31 -9.43
C ARG A 135 -2.29 -9.35 -9.97
N ARG A 136 -1.51 -10.38 -9.67
CA ARG A 136 -0.08 -10.43 -10.03
C ARG A 136 0.16 -10.20 -11.52
N ASN A 137 -0.57 -10.91 -12.38
CA ASN A 137 -0.46 -10.77 -13.84
C ASN A 137 -0.90 -9.38 -14.33
N GLU A 138 -1.93 -8.80 -13.71
CA GLU A 138 -2.43 -7.46 -14.04
C GLU A 138 -1.36 -6.40 -13.73
N LEU A 139 -0.78 -6.44 -12.52
CA LEU A 139 0.27 -5.52 -12.09
C LEU A 139 1.57 -5.69 -12.89
N GLN A 140 1.96 -6.93 -13.21
CA GLN A 140 3.13 -7.20 -14.05
C GLN A 140 2.96 -6.65 -15.47
N ASN A 141 1.74 -6.72 -16.03
CA ASN A 141 1.44 -6.10 -17.31
C ASN A 141 1.53 -4.56 -17.22
N TYR A 142 1.08 -3.94 -16.13
CA TYR A 142 1.26 -2.50 -15.93
C TYR A 142 2.73 -2.11 -15.85
N ILE A 143 3.57 -2.88 -15.12
CA ILE A 143 5.02 -2.66 -15.07
C ILE A 143 5.61 -2.64 -16.50
N GLN A 144 5.30 -3.64 -17.33
CA GLN A 144 5.79 -3.70 -18.72
C GLN A 144 5.33 -2.50 -19.55
N LYS A 145 4.07 -2.09 -19.39
CA LYS A 145 3.55 -0.90 -20.08
C LYS A 145 4.26 0.38 -19.63
N PHE A 146 4.52 0.55 -18.33
CA PHE A 146 5.26 1.69 -17.81
C PHE A 146 6.69 1.74 -18.35
N GLU A 147 7.37 0.59 -18.47
CA GLU A 147 8.69 0.48 -19.11
C GLU A 147 8.67 0.91 -20.59
N TRP A 148 7.53 0.75 -21.27
CA TRP A 148 7.32 1.23 -22.64
C TRP A 148 6.83 2.69 -22.74
N GLY A 149 6.79 3.41 -21.61
CA GLY A 149 6.41 4.82 -21.55
C GLY A 149 4.90 5.06 -21.58
N TRP A 150 4.08 4.04 -21.34
CA TRP A 150 2.64 4.24 -21.14
C TRP A 150 2.39 4.95 -19.80
N ILE A 151 1.53 5.95 -19.84
CA ILE A 151 1.00 6.66 -18.67
C ILE A 151 -0.50 6.39 -18.66
N PRO A 152 -1.07 5.91 -17.55
CA PRO A 152 -2.50 5.66 -17.45
C PRO A 152 -3.28 7.00 -17.43
N GLU A 153 -4.55 6.96 -17.83
CA GLU A 153 -5.41 8.15 -18.07
C GLU A 153 -6.36 8.44 -16.90
#